data_AF-A0A958E704-F1
#
_entry.id   AF-A0A958E704-F1
#
_cell.length_a   1.000
_cell.length_b   1.000
_cell.length_c   1.000
_cell.angle_alpha   90.00
_cell.angle_beta   90.00
_cell.angle_gamma   90.00
#
_symmetry.space_group_name_H-M   'P 1'
#
loop_
_entity.id
_entity.type
_entity.pdbx_description
1 polymer ?
#
loop_
_entity_poly.entity_id
_entity_poly.type
_entity_poly.pdbx_seq_one_letter_code
_entity_poly.pdbx_strand_id
1 'polypeptide(L)'
;MFRNPIIWVGCLLLLLCGCSVNRAAALRPESSINFQLTEHNSAVSESRQPVQPYGQITFADALALALQNNPGLAAAIIEIHSAEARTIQMANRPNPEIDLEFENFGGSGSLRGTDGIETTIALSQQILLSDKRRKQMDVTAFESDLAAWDAERIRLDLYAEVHNAFNRLLITQADIDAKTELLKLSESLLETTRQRVAAGKVSPAEASRAEIVLAQNAIALKKAEQLRESARKRLAATWGSRDAHLSRVTGNIDIEFTLPPEDTLQNQLSNNPDLRRFAAEMAHRKAEIAVADAKVIPDPTVSGGVRHMNESGDIAFVVGLSLPLPIADRNQGNREAARLNLAKSEKE
;
A
#
# COMPACT_ATOMS: atom_id res chain seq x y z
N MET A 1 -17.29 66.88 -28.45
CA MET A 1 -16.31 66.52 -29.50
C MET A 1 -15.43 65.43 -28.90
N PHE A 2 -15.91 64.17 -28.95
CA PHE A 2 -15.29 63.04 -29.69
C PHE A 2 -13.89 62.68 -29.15
N ARG A 3 -13.55 61.47 -28.70
CA ARG A 3 -14.14 60.12 -28.89
C ARG A 3 -13.32 59.13 -28.02
N ASN A 4 -13.96 58.16 -27.36
CA ASN A 4 -13.29 56.95 -26.85
C ASN A 4 -12.60 56.19 -27.99
N PRO A 5 -11.59 55.37 -27.67
CA PRO A 5 -11.73 53.98 -28.03
C PRO A 5 -11.35 53.03 -26.87
N ILE A 6 -12.33 52.24 -26.49
CA ILE A 6 -12.16 50.89 -25.95
C ILE A 6 -11.51 50.06 -27.05
N ILE A 7 -10.29 49.53 -26.86
CA ILE A 7 -9.78 48.41 -27.65
C ILE A 7 -9.09 47.42 -26.72
N TRP A 8 -9.64 46.20 -26.78
CA TRP A 8 -9.21 44.95 -26.19
C TRP A 8 -7.83 44.48 -26.66
N VAL A 9 -6.99 44.00 -25.74
CA VAL A 9 -6.03 42.89 -25.94
C VAL A 9 -5.88 42.24 -24.56
N GLY A 10 -6.13 40.97 -24.30
CA GLY A 10 -6.52 39.83 -25.10
C GLY A 10 -6.44 38.67 -24.11
N CYS A 11 -7.60 38.22 -23.63
CA CYS A 11 -7.72 37.12 -22.69
C CYS A 11 -7.16 35.85 -23.34
N LEU A 12 -5.94 35.43 -23.00
CA LEU A 12 -5.38 34.15 -23.42
C LEU A 12 -5.90 33.04 -22.49
N LEU A 13 -7.22 32.86 -22.53
CA LEU A 13 -7.96 31.80 -21.86
C LEU A 13 -8.51 30.92 -22.97
N LEU A 14 -7.75 29.92 -23.40
CA LEU A 14 -8.22 28.74 -24.13
C LEU A 14 -7.05 27.78 -24.39
N LEU A 15 -7.04 26.69 -23.64
CA LEU A 15 -6.86 25.32 -24.14
C LEU A 15 -7.08 24.36 -22.96
N LEU A 16 -8.32 24.34 -22.46
CA LEU A 16 -8.88 23.22 -21.70
C LEU A 16 -9.36 22.18 -22.72
N CYS A 17 -8.43 21.50 -23.40
CA CYS A 17 -8.73 20.24 -24.06
C CYS A 17 -8.23 19.13 -23.15
N GLY A 18 -9.10 18.71 -22.23
CA GLY A 18 -8.94 17.44 -21.52
C GLY A 18 -9.07 16.31 -22.53
N CYS A 19 -7.94 15.84 -23.06
CA CYS A 19 -7.91 14.53 -23.69
C CYS A 19 -8.11 13.49 -22.58
N SER A 20 -9.30 12.90 -22.54
CA SER A 20 -9.60 11.73 -21.74
C SER A 20 -8.60 10.62 -22.10
N VAL A 21 -7.89 10.11 -21.09
CA VAL A 21 -7.05 8.93 -21.23
C VAL A 21 -7.96 7.76 -21.57
N ASN A 22 -7.72 7.13 -22.73
CA ASN A 22 -8.25 5.81 -23.02
C ASN A 22 -7.44 4.84 -22.13
N ARG A 23 -7.89 4.71 -20.87
CA ARG A 23 -7.34 3.77 -19.89
C ARG A 23 -7.37 2.41 -20.56
N ALA A 24 -6.24 1.72 -20.66
CA ALA A 24 -6.28 0.28 -20.80
C ALA A 24 -6.96 -0.24 -19.53
N ALA A 25 -8.27 -0.32 -19.56
CA ALA A 25 -9.12 -0.76 -18.47
C ALA A 25 -8.88 -2.26 -18.26
N ALA A 26 -7.80 -2.67 -17.58
CA ALA A 26 -7.62 -4.05 -17.14
C ALA A 26 -6.35 -4.31 -16.30
N LEU A 27 -5.75 -3.36 -15.58
CA LEU A 27 -4.61 -3.67 -14.69
C LEU A 27 -4.85 -3.45 -13.21
N ARG A 28 -6.00 -2.96 -12.76
CA ARG A 28 -6.32 -2.89 -11.33
C ARG A 28 -7.12 -4.12 -10.91
N PRO A 29 -6.96 -4.67 -9.69
CA PRO A 29 -7.89 -5.67 -9.19
C PRO A 29 -9.31 -5.10 -9.14
N GLU A 30 -10.31 -5.89 -9.53
CA GLU A 30 -11.72 -5.58 -9.23
C GLU A 30 -11.92 -5.77 -7.73
N SER A 31 -11.58 -4.74 -6.94
CA SER A 31 -11.72 -4.81 -5.49
C SER A 31 -13.20 -4.74 -5.11
N SER A 32 -13.72 -5.77 -4.43
CA SER A 32 -15.01 -5.72 -3.71
C SER A 32 -14.91 -4.95 -2.38
N ILE A 33 -13.71 -4.51 -2.00
CA ILE A 33 -13.42 -3.87 -0.72
C ILE A 33 -13.46 -2.35 -0.91
N ASN A 34 -14.65 -1.78 -0.72
CA ASN A 34 -14.80 -0.35 -0.46
C ASN A 34 -14.34 -0.07 0.98
N PHE A 35 -13.03 0.00 1.20
CA PHE A 35 -12.53 0.63 2.42
C PHE A 35 -12.61 2.14 2.19
N GLN A 36 -13.74 2.73 2.56
CA GLN A 36 -13.79 4.19 2.69
C GLN A 36 -12.77 4.54 3.76
N LEU A 37 -11.72 5.26 3.39
CA LEU A 37 -11.03 6.11 4.35
C LEU A 37 -12.11 7.04 4.90
N THR A 38 -12.73 6.66 6.02
CA THR A 38 -13.42 7.63 6.87
C THR A 38 -12.44 8.76 7.05
N GLU A 39 -12.84 9.95 6.63
CA GLU A 39 -12.03 11.16 6.57
C GLU A 39 -10.98 11.15 7.66
N HIS A 40 -9.72 11.31 7.25
CA HIS A 40 -8.59 11.42 8.16
C HIS A 40 -8.75 12.72 8.96
N ASN A 41 -9.65 12.68 9.92
CA ASN A 41 -9.83 13.71 10.90
C ASN A 41 -8.52 13.71 11.69
N SER A 42 -7.83 14.85 11.70
CA SER A 42 -6.49 15.07 12.25
C SER A 42 -6.37 14.85 13.78
N ALA A 43 -7.26 14.06 14.37
CA ALA A 43 -7.12 13.52 15.70
C ALA A 43 -6.13 12.35 15.68
N VAL A 44 -4.85 12.71 15.77
CA VAL A 44 -3.78 11.82 16.22
C VAL A 44 -4.23 11.15 17.53
N SER A 45 -4.15 9.81 17.55
CA SER A 45 -4.14 8.97 18.75
C SER A 45 -5.39 8.98 19.65
N GLU A 46 -6.46 8.34 19.20
CA GLU A 46 -7.13 7.38 20.08
C GLU A 46 -6.76 5.98 19.59
N SER A 47 -6.08 5.23 20.45
CA SER A 47 -5.83 3.81 20.25
C SER A 47 -7.18 3.10 20.20
N ARG A 48 -7.78 2.99 19.01
CA ARG A 48 -8.89 2.06 18.76
C ARG A 48 -8.34 0.68 19.05
N GLN A 49 -8.54 0.21 20.27
CA GLN A 49 -8.31 -1.18 20.59
C GLN A 49 -9.16 -2.00 19.62
N PRO A 50 -8.56 -3.00 18.94
CA PRO A 50 -9.30 -3.82 18.00
C PRO A 50 -10.52 -4.41 18.72
N VAL A 51 -11.68 -4.35 18.07
CA VAL A 51 -12.93 -4.89 18.62
C VAL A 51 -12.69 -6.36 18.99
N GLN A 52 -12.82 -6.67 20.28
CA GLN A 52 -12.50 -8.00 20.79
C GLN A 52 -13.73 -8.89 20.66
N PRO A 53 -13.61 -10.06 20.00
CA PRO A 53 -14.69 -11.03 20.05
C PRO A 53 -14.81 -11.60 21.46
N TYR A 54 -16.02 -11.55 22.02
CA TYR A 54 -16.37 -12.24 23.25
C TYR A 54 -17.12 -13.53 22.93
N GLY A 55 -16.75 -14.64 23.58
CA GLY A 55 -17.44 -15.91 23.42
C GLY A 55 -16.90 -16.76 22.27
N GLN A 56 -17.80 -17.40 21.51
CA GLN A 56 -17.45 -18.32 20.43
C GLN A 56 -17.50 -17.60 19.08
N ILE A 57 -16.52 -17.87 18.20
CA ILE A 57 -16.50 -17.29 16.84
C ILE A 57 -16.35 -18.36 15.77
N THR A 58 -16.89 -18.07 14.60
CA THR A 58 -16.72 -18.87 13.38
C THR A 58 -15.50 -18.40 12.58
N PHE A 59 -15.12 -19.14 11.53
CA PHE A 59 -14.07 -18.72 10.60
C PHE A 59 -14.42 -17.39 9.91
N ALA A 60 -15.68 -17.21 9.53
CA ALA A 60 -16.14 -15.98 8.88
C ALA A 60 -15.97 -14.76 9.79
N ASP A 61 -16.28 -14.90 11.09
CA ASP A 61 -16.09 -13.83 12.08
C ASP A 61 -14.60 -13.49 12.26
N ALA A 62 -13.74 -14.51 12.38
CA ALA A 62 -12.30 -14.33 12.51
C ALA A 62 -11.70 -13.62 11.28
N LEU A 63 -12.14 -14.01 10.08
CA LEU A 63 -11.70 -13.39 8.83
C LEU A 63 -12.20 -11.94 8.74
N ALA A 64 -13.45 -11.67 9.10
CA ALA A 64 -13.98 -10.31 9.10
C ALA A 64 -13.20 -9.39 10.07
N LEU A 65 -12.88 -9.89 11.27
CA LEU A 65 -12.06 -9.16 12.24
C LEU A 65 -10.65 -8.88 11.70
N ALA A 66 -10.01 -9.85 11.06
CA ALA A 66 -8.71 -9.69 10.44
C ALA A 66 -8.73 -8.68 9.29
N LEU A 67 -9.67 -8.79 8.35
CA LEU A 67 -9.79 -7.86 7.23
C LEU A 67 -10.05 -6.42 7.68
N GLN A 68 -10.73 -6.22 8.80
CA GLN A 68 -11.04 -4.88 9.33
C GLN A 68 -9.93 -4.27 10.17
N ASN A 69 -9.16 -5.08 10.90
CA ASN A 69 -8.25 -4.57 11.94
C ASN A 69 -6.78 -4.96 11.73
N ASN A 70 -6.44 -5.77 10.74
CA ASN A 70 -5.05 -6.14 10.49
C ASN A 70 -4.22 -4.89 10.11
N PRO A 71 -3.16 -4.55 10.86
CA PRO A 71 -2.39 -3.34 10.61
C PRO A 71 -1.57 -3.40 9.31
N GLY A 72 -1.16 -4.60 8.87
CA GLY A 72 -0.44 -4.79 7.60
C GLY A 72 -1.34 -4.50 6.39
N LEU A 73 -2.57 -5.00 6.40
CA LEU A 73 -3.56 -4.70 5.37
C LEU A 73 -3.96 -3.22 5.38
N ALA A 74 -4.17 -2.62 6.57
CA ALA A 74 -4.46 -1.20 6.69
C ALA A 74 -3.33 -0.32 6.11
N ALA A 75 -2.06 -0.66 6.38
CA ALA A 75 -0.92 0.04 5.79
C ALA A 75 -0.88 -0.09 4.26
N ALA A 76 -1.17 -1.29 3.72
CA ALA A 76 -1.23 -1.50 2.28
C ALA A 76 -2.32 -0.64 1.60
N ILE A 77 -3.49 -0.53 2.22
CA ILE A 77 -4.58 0.34 1.73
C ILE A 77 -4.16 1.81 1.74
N ILE A 78 -3.47 2.27 2.80
CA ILE A 78 -2.94 3.64 2.86
C ILE A 78 -1.94 3.88 1.73
N GLU A 79 -1.11 2.90 1.37
CA GLU A 79 -0.16 3.05 0.26
C GLU A 79 -0.86 3.20 -1.10
N ILE A 80 -1.99 2.51 -1.33
CA ILE A 80 -2.81 2.73 -2.54
C ILE A 80 -3.23 4.20 -2.62
N HIS A 81 -3.78 4.75 -1.53
CA HIS A 81 -4.25 6.14 -1.50
C HIS A 81 -3.10 7.15 -1.58
N SER A 82 -1.94 6.82 -1.02
CA SER A 82 -0.70 7.59 -1.17
C SER A 82 -0.28 7.67 -2.64
N ALA A 83 -0.30 6.56 -3.36
CA ALA A 83 0.00 6.50 -4.79
C ALA A 83 -1.05 7.25 -5.65
N GLU A 84 -2.33 7.18 -5.28
CA GLU A 84 -3.39 7.98 -5.92
C GLU A 84 -3.17 9.48 -5.71
N ALA A 85 -2.80 9.89 -4.51
CA ALA A 85 -2.48 11.28 -4.20
C ALA A 85 -1.25 11.77 -4.99
N ARG A 86 -0.22 10.92 -5.19
CA ARG A 86 0.91 11.23 -6.08
C ARG A 86 0.44 11.49 -7.51
N THR A 87 -0.55 10.75 -8.01
CA THR A 87 -1.15 10.98 -9.33
C THR A 87 -1.84 12.34 -9.42
N ILE A 88 -2.58 12.74 -8.38
CA ILE A 88 -3.19 14.09 -8.30
C ILE A 88 -2.11 15.17 -8.34
N GLN A 89 -1.04 15.00 -7.57
CA GLN A 89 0.07 15.96 -7.56
C GLN A 89 0.73 16.09 -8.94
N MET A 90 0.94 14.98 -9.66
CA MET A 90 1.52 15.00 -11.02
C MET A 90 0.58 15.61 -12.08
N ALA A 91 -0.71 15.75 -11.79
CA ALA A 91 -1.65 16.40 -12.70
C ALA A 91 -1.51 17.93 -12.72
N ASN A 92 -0.92 18.53 -11.67
CA ASN A 92 -0.75 19.98 -11.54
C ASN A 92 0.32 20.53 -12.50
N ARG A 93 0.18 21.81 -12.87
CA ARG A 93 1.21 22.53 -13.64
C ARG A 93 2.25 23.13 -12.70
N PRO A 94 3.47 23.39 -13.17
CA PRO A 94 4.44 24.18 -12.41
C PRO A 94 3.83 25.53 -12.03
N ASN A 95 4.02 25.94 -10.78
CA ASN A 95 3.62 27.27 -10.33
C ASN A 95 4.45 28.33 -11.08
N PRO A 96 3.89 29.52 -11.33
CA PRO A 96 4.67 30.63 -11.85
C PRO A 96 5.64 31.14 -10.77
N GLU A 97 6.72 31.76 -11.22
CA GLU A 97 7.73 32.41 -10.37
C GLU A 97 7.66 33.94 -10.55
N ILE A 98 7.92 34.68 -9.47
CA ILE A 98 8.04 36.14 -9.52
C ILE A 98 9.53 36.46 -9.45
N ASP A 99 10.02 37.14 -10.48
CA ASP A 99 11.40 37.56 -10.63
C ASP A 99 11.51 39.05 -10.26
N LEU A 100 12.48 39.36 -9.39
CA LEU A 100 12.83 40.73 -9.01
C LEU A 100 14.32 40.93 -9.25
N GLU A 101 14.66 41.82 -10.19
CA GLU A 101 16.03 42.09 -10.58
C GLU A 101 16.36 43.57 -10.32
N PHE A 102 17.54 43.80 -9.75
CA PHE A 102 18.15 45.13 -9.63
C PHE A 102 19.44 45.13 -10.44
N GLU A 103 19.46 45.90 -11.52
CA GLU A 103 20.62 46.05 -12.39
C GLU A 103 21.28 47.42 -12.17
N ASN A 104 22.55 47.55 -12.59
CA ASN A 104 23.34 48.79 -12.50
C ASN A 104 23.56 49.37 -11.09
N PHE A 105 23.36 48.61 -10.01
CA PHE A 105 23.68 49.06 -8.65
C PHE A 105 25.21 49.11 -8.45
N GLY A 106 25.77 50.31 -8.23
CA GLY A 106 27.20 50.48 -7.92
C GLY A 106 28.16 50.43 -9.11
N GLY A 107 27.72 50.87 -10.30
CA GLY A 107 28.55 50.96 -11.50
C GLY A 107 29.62 52.06 -11.46
N SER A 108 30.34 52.23 -12.57
CA SER A 108 31.35 53.27 -12.76
C SER A 108 30.99 54.15 -13.98
N GLY A 109 31.68 55.28 -14.16
CA GLY A 109 31.36 56.21 -15.24
C GLY A 109 29.95 56.79 -15.10
N SER A 110 29.11 56.64 -16.13
CA SER A 110 27.71 57.09 -16.15
C SER A 110 26.78 56.31 -15.21
N LEU A 111 27.18 55.12 -14.75
CA LEU A 111 26.40 54.27 -13.85
C LEU A 111 26.82 54.43 -12.37
N ARG A 112 27.56 55.51 -12.04
CA ARG A 112 28.06 55.75 -10.68
C ARG A 112 26.95 56.32 -9.80
N GLY A 113 26.80 55.78 -8.59
CA GLY A 113 25.74 56.19 -7.66
C GLY A 113 24.49 55.31 -7.81
N THR A 114 23.30 55.89 -7.63
CA THR A 114 22.01 55.18 -7.67
C THR A 114 21.16 55.52 -8.89
N ASP A 115 21.57 56.53 -9.65
CA ASP A 115 20.73 57.13 -10.69
C ASP A 115 20.61 56.20 -11.91
N GLY A 116 21.59 55.33 -12.17
CA GLY A 116 21.56 54.35 -13.26
C GLY A 116 20.84 53.04 -12.93
N ILE A 117 20.31 52.86 -11.71
CA ILE A 117 19.68 51.61 -11.28
C ILE A 117 18.45 51.30 -12.15
N GLU A 118 18.35 50.07 -12.61
CA GLU A 118 17.15 49.54 -13.25
C GLU A 118 16.52 48.49 -12.34
N THR A 119 15.20 48.58 -12.15
CA THR A 119 14.43 47.60 -11.37
C THR A 119 13.47 46.87 -12.28
N THR A 120 13.58 45.55 -12.40
CA THR A 120 12.67 44.71 -13.19
C THR A 120 11.83 43.85 -12.27
N ILE A 121 10.51 43.84 -12.48
CA ILE A 121 9.57 42.89 -11.89
C ILE A 121 8.97 42.09 -13.03
N ALA A 122 9.17 40.77 -13.04
CA ALA A 122 8.62 39.87 -14.04
C ALA A 122 7.92 38.67 -13.41
N LEU A 123 6.98 38.11 -14.16
CA LEU A 123 6.40 36.80 -13.88
C LEU A 123 6.95 35.82 -14.91
N SER A 124 7.46 34.68 -14.46
CA SER A 124 7.95 33.62 -15.32
C SER A 124 7.14 32.33 -15.14
N GLN A 125 6.97 31.60 -16.24
CA GLN A 125 6.25 30.33 -16.26
C GLN A 125 7.04 29.33 -17.09
N GLN A 126 7.38 28.20 -16.46
CA GLN A 126 7.93 27.05 -17.17
C GLN A 126 6.84 26.36 -17.98
N ILE A 127 7.13 26.07 -19.25
CA ILE A 127 6.26 25.35 -20.17
C ILE A 127 6.79 23.93 -20.35
N LEU A 128 6.05 22.95 -19.81
CA LEU A 128 6.41 21.54 -19.95
C LEU A 128 6.15 21.05 -21.38
N LEU A 129 7.18 20.56 -22.06
CA LEU A 129 7.08 19.97 -23.40
C LEU A 129 6.99 18.43 -23.37
N SER A 130 6.83 17.79 -24.53
CA SER A 130 6.93 16.33 -24.74
C SER A 130 5.94 15.45 -23.96
N ASP A 131 4.76 16.00 -23.62
CA ASP A 131 3.76 15.31 -22.79
C ASP A 131 4.34 14.78 -21.47
N LYS A 132 5.43 15.37 -20.95
CA LYS A 132 6.12 14.91 -19.73
C LYS A 132 5.15 14.74 -18.57
N ARG A 133 4.26 15.70 -18.38
CA ARG A 133 3.22 15.66 -17.35
C ARG A 133 2.33 14.41 -17.49
N ARG A 134 1.84 14.13 -18.71
CA ARG A 134 0.99 12.96 -18.96
C ARG A 134 1.76 11.66 -18.69
N LYS A 135 3.00 11.55 -19.13
CA LYS A 135 3.86 10.38 -18.86
C LYS A 135 4.14 10.21 -17.35
N GLN A 136 4.32 11.30 -16.62
CA GLN A 136 4.51 11.29 -15.16
C GLN A 136 3.22 10.87 -14.43
N MET A 137 2.06 11.28 -14.94
CA MET A 137 0.76 10.79 -14.48
C MET A 137 0.60 9.29 -14.76
N ASP A 138 1.05 8.80 -15.91
CA ASP A 138 1.00 7.37 -16.24
C ASP A 138 1.87 6.55 -15.28
N VAL A 139 3.08 7.02 -14.93
CA VAL A 139 3.95 6.36 -13.93
C VAL A 139 3.24 6.20 -12.59
N THR A 140 2.68 7.30 -12.07
CA THR A 140 1.99 7.32 -10.77
C THR A 140 0.66 6.56 -10.78
N ALA A 141 -0.04 6.54 -11.92
CA ALA A 141 -1.22 5.71 -12.10
C ALA A 141 -0.88 4.21 -12.06
N PHE A 142 0.15 3.77 -12.80
CA PHE A 142 0.60 2.38 -12.73
C PHE A 142 1.22 2.01 -11.39
N GLU A 143 1.83 2.97 -10.69
CA GLU A 143 2.28 2.78 -9.31
C GLU A 143 1.10 2.50 -8.36
N SER A 144 -0.02 3.22 -8.52
CA SER A 144 -1.27 2.95 -7.78
C SER A 144 -1.87 1.59 -8.12
N ASP A 145 -1.86 1.18 -9.39
CA ASP A 145 -2.33 -0.14 -9.80
C ASP A 145 -1.44 -1.26 -9.23
N LEU A 146 -0.12 -1.06 -9.20
CA LEU A 146 0.82 -1.99 -8.56
C LEU A 146 0.57 -2.09 -7.05
N ALA A 147 0.42 -0.96 -6.36
CA ALA A 147 0.10 -0.92 -4.94
C ALA A 147 -1.23 -1.64 -4.62
N ALA A 148 -2.21 -1.56 -5.53
CA ALA A 148 -3.47 -2.28 -5.39
C ALA A 148 -3.30 -3.80 -5.48
N TRP A 149 -2.43 -4.31 -6.36
CA TRP A 149 -2.11 -5.74 -6.40
C TRP A 149 -1.26 -6.19 -5.21
N ASP A 150 -0.34 -5.35 -4.73
CA ASP A 150 0.42 -5.64 -3.51
C ASP A 150 -0.53 -5.78 -2.30
N ALA A 151 -1.53 -4.91 -2.19
CA ALA A 151 -2.57 -5.04 -1.15
C ALA A 151 -3.44 -6.29 -1.33
N GLU A 152 -3.80 -6.66 -2.55
CA GLU A 152 -4.56 -7.88 -2.83
C GLU A 152 -3.78 -9.15 -2.45
N ARG A 153 -2.47 -9.18 -2.70
CA ARG A 153 -1.60 -10.26 -2.23
C ARG A 153 -1.57 -10.31 -0.70
N ILE A 154 -1.36 -9.19 -0.02
CA ILE A 154 -1.40 -9.11 1.45
C ILE A 154 -2.74 -9.60 2.00
N ARG A 155 -3.85 -9.30 1.31
CA ARG A 155 -5.18 -9.77 1.68
C ARG A 155 -5.31 -11.29 1.60
N LEU A 156 -4.78 -11.92 0.54
CA LEU A 156 -4.81 -13.37 0.37
C LEU A 156 -3.86 -14.08 1.35
N ASP A 157 -2.68 -13.51 1.59
CA ASP A 157 -1.76 -13.99 2.62
C ASP A 157 -2.42 -13.94 4.01
N LEU A 158 -3.13 -12.86 4.32
CA LEU A 158 -3.91 -12.72 5.56
C LEU A 158 -5.03 -13.76 5.65
N TYR A 159 -5.75 -14.01 4.55
CA TYR A 159 -6.76 -15.06 4.50
C TYR A 159 -6.16 -16.43 4.84
N ALA A 160 -5.03 -16.78 4.22
CA ALA A 160 -4.32 -18.04 4.49
C ALA A 160 -3.82 -18.12 5.94
N GLU A 161 -3.28 -17.03 6.48
CA GLU A 161 -2.84 -16.95 7.87
C GLU A 161 -3.99 -17.17 8.85
N VAL A 162 -5.11 -16.47 8.67
CA VAL A 162 -6.32 -16.62 9.50
C VAL A 162 -6.85 -18.05 9.41
N HIS A 163 -6.91 -18.62 8.20
CA HIS A 163 -7.38 -19.98 7.98
C HIS A 163 -6.53 -21.01 8.74
N ASN A 164 -5.20 -20.91 8.60
CA ASN A 164 -4.27 -21.80 9.30
C ASN A 164 -4.32 -21.63 10.82
N ALA A 165 -4.39 -20.39 11.32
CA ALA A 165 -4.48 -20.12 12.75
C ALA A 165 -5.82 -20.59 13.35
N PHE A 166 -6.92 -20.41 12.63
CA PHE A 166 -8.25 -20.85 13.03
C PHE A 166 -8.32 -22.38 13.12
N ASN A 167 -7.89 -23.08 12.06
CA ASN A 167 -7.87 -24.55 12.04
C ASN A 167 -6.93 -25.11 13.11
N ARG A 168 -5.78 -24.47 13.34
CA ARG A 168 -4.88 -24.88 14.42
C ARG A 168 -5.56 -24.79 15.78
N LEU A 169 -6.31 -23.72 16.05
CA LEU A 169 -7.06 -23.59 17.30
C LEU A 169 -8.17 -24.65 17.39
N LEU A 170 -8.92 -24.87 16.30
CA LEU A 170 -9.97 -25.89 16.23
C LEU A 170 -9.43 -27.30 16.53
N ILE A 171 -8.30 -27.68 15.94
CA ILE A 171 -7.63 -28.96 16.19
C ILE A 171 -7.17 -29.07 17.66
N THR A 172 -6.60 -28.01 18.25
CA THR A 172 -6.19 -28.07 19.67
C THR A 172 -7.36 -28.22 20.63
N GLN A 173 -8.55 -27.71 20.27
CA GLN A 173 -9.76 -27.93 21.07
C GLN A 173 -10.20 -29.39 21.01
N ALA A 174 -10.23 -30.00 19.82
CA ALA A 174 -10.55 -31.42 19.67
C ALA A 174 -9.53 -32.34 20.37
N ASP A 175 -8.24 -31.98 20.35
CA ASP A 175 -7.20 -32.72 21.06
C ASP A 175 -7.40 -32.67 22.59
N ILE A 176 -7.81 -31.52 23.15
CA ILE A 176 -8.15 -31.41 24.58
C ILE A 176 -9.37 -32.26 24.92
N ASP A 177 -10.40 -32.26 24.07
CA ASP A 177 -11.61 -33.07 24.26
C ASP A 177 -11.24 -34.56 24.31
N ALA A 178 -10.46 -35.05 23.34
CA ALA A 178 -9.99 -36.44 23.29
C ALA A 178 -9.07 -36.81 24.48
N LYS A 179 -8.13 -35.94 24.87
CA LYS A 179 -7.25 -36.21 26.01
C LYS A 179 -7.97 -36.20 27.35
N THR A 180 -9.02 -35.40 27.47
CA THR A 180 -9.89 -35.38 28.65
C THR A 180 -10.64 -36.70 28.77
N GLU A 181 -11.11 -37.27 27.66
CA GLU A 181 -11.72 -38.60 27.65
C GLU A 181 -10.71 -39.71 28.00
N LEU A 182 -9.49 -39.66 27.44
CA LEU A 182 -8.41 -40.59 27.81
C LEU A 182 -8.03 -40.51 29.28
N LEU A 183 -8.00 -39.30 29.86
CA LEU A 183 -7.76 -39.12 31.28
C LEU A 183 -8.83 -39.84 32.12
N LYS A 184 -10.11 -39.61 31.83
CA LYS A 184 -11.23 -40.29 32.52
C LYS A 184 -11.17 -41.82 32.37
N LEU A 185 -10.81 -42.31 31.18
CA LEU A 185 -10.66 -43.75 30.94
C LEU A 185 -9.52 -44.35 31.76
N SER A 186 -8.40 -43.63 31.87
CA SER A 186 -7.25 -44.08 32.67
C SER A 186 -7.48 -43.99 34.18
N GLU A 187 -8.29 -43.04 34.67
CA GLU A 187 -8.79 -43.00 36.05
C GLU A 187 -9.63 -44.25 36.37
N SER A 188 -10.57 -44.60 35.49
CA SER A 188 -11.42 -45.78 35.64
C SER A 188 -10.62 -47.10 35.59
N LEU A 189 -9.62 -47.18 34.70
CA LEU A 189 -8.71 -48.32 34.62
C LEU A 189 -7.91 -48.51 35.92
N LEU A 190 -7.37 -47.42 36.46
CA LEU A 190 -6.61 -47.46 37.71
C LEU A 190 -7.50 -47.94 38.87
N GLU A 191 -8.71 -47.41 38.99
CA GLU A 191 -9.66 -47.80 40.03
C GLU A 191 -10.00 -49.29 39.94
N THR A 192 -10.36 -49.78 38.76
CA THR A 192 -10.68 -51.20 38.53
C THR A 192 -9.48 -52.09 38.83
N THR A 193 -8.26 -51.67 38.48
CA THR A 193 -7.04 -52.43 38.73
C THR A 193 -6.72 -52.51 40.22
N ARG A 194 -6.87 -51.40 40.96
CA ARG A 194 -6.69 -51.36 42.43
C ARG A 194 -7.65 -52.30 43.15
N GLN A 195 -8.91 -52.36 42.72
CA GLN A 195 -9.89 -53.31 43.27
C GLN A 195 -9.48 -54.77 43.03
N ARG A 196 -8.95 -55.09 41.84
CA ARG A 196 -8.46 -56.45 41.53
C ARG A 196 -7.20 -56.83 42.31
N VAL A 197 -6.29 -55.87 42.56
CA VAL A 197 -5.13 -56.06 43.44
C VAL A 197 -5.59 -56.33 44.88
N ALA A 198 -6.52 -55.54 45.41
CA ALA A 198 -7.07 -55.71 46.75
C ALA A 198 -7.76 -57.08 46.93
N ALA A 199 -8.39 -57.59 45.87
CA ALA A 199 -8.98 -58.93 45.84
C ALA A 199 -7.95 -60.07 45.59
N GLY A 200 -6.65 -59.75 45.49
CA GLY A 200 -5.57 -60.72 45.24
C GLY A 200 -5.58 -61.36 43.84
N LYS A 201 -6.35 -60.80 42.89
CA LYS A 201 -6.52 -61.37 41.54
C LYS A 201 -5.41 -61.00 40.56
N VAL A 202 -4.63 -59.95 40.85
CA VAL A 202 -3.53 -59.45 40.02
C VAL A 202 -2.40 -58.87 40.89
N SER A 203 -1.22 -58.64 40.31
CA SER A 203 -0.04 -58.13 41.01
C SER A 203 -0.13 -56.62 41.31
N PRO A 204 0.40 -56.12 42.44
CA PRO A 204 0.55 -54.68 42.70
C PRO A 204 1.28 -53.91 41.58
N ALA A 205 2.18 -54.58 40.86
CA ALA A 205 2.88 -53.98 39.71
C ALA A 205 1.92 -53.55 38.58
N GLU A 206 0.75 -54.18 38.44
CA GLU A 206 -0.27 -53.75 37.47
C GLU A 206 -0.90 -52.42 37.85
N ALA A 207 -1.17 -52.20 39.14
CA ALA A 207 -1.67 -50.90 39.61
C ALA A 207 -0.63 -49.79 39.38
N SER A 208 0.66 -50.04 39.65
CA SER A 208 1.73 -49.08 39.36
C SER A 208 1.82 -48.75 37.87
N ARG A 209 1.60 -49.73 36.97
CA ARG A 209 1.54 -49.45 35.52
C ARG A 209 0.34 -48.57 35.15
N ALA A 210 -0.84 -48.82 35.72
CA ALA A 210 -2.02 -48.00 35.50
C ALA A 210 -1.83 -46.55 36.02
N GLU A 211 -1.14 -46.36 37.15
CA GLU A 211 -0.77 -45.04 37.68
C GLU A 211 0.13 -44.26 36.72
N ILE A 212 1.11 -44.93 36.10
CA ILE A 212 1.98 -44.30 35.09
C ILE A 212 1.16 -43.83 33.88
N VAL A 213 0.22 -44.65 33.38
CA VAL A 213 -0.65 -44.28 32.25
C VAL A 213 -1.52 -43.07 32.60
N LEU A 214 -2.12 -43.05 33.79
CA LEU A 214 -2.89 -41.91 34.29
C LEU A 214 -2.04 -40.63 34.33
N ALA A 215 -0.84 -40.72 34.91
CA ALA A 215 0.07 -39.57 35.00
C ALA A 215 0.51 -39.06 33.61
N GLN A 216 0.77 -39.97 32.66
CA GLN A 216 1.09 -39.61 31.28
C GLN A 216 -0.06 -38.88 30.59
N ASN A 217 -1.30 -39.36 30.74
CA ASN A 217 -2.48 -38.71 30.17
C ASN A 217 -2.74 -37.32 30.79
N ALA A 218 -2.52 -37.17 32.10
CA ALA A 218 -2.63 -35.88 32.78
C ALA A 218 -1.59 -34.86 32.25
N ILE A 219 -0.34 -35.29 32.06
CA ILE A 219 0.71 -34.45 31.46
C ILE A 219 0.35 -34.08 30.01
N ALA A 220 -0.17 -35.04 29.25
CA ALA A 220 -0.56 -34.82 27.86
C ALA A 220 -1.71 -33.81 27.73
N LEU A 221 -2.72 -33.86 28.62
CA LEU A 221 -3.81 -32.88 28.68
C LEU A 221 -3.28 -31.48 28.97
N LYS A 222 -2.44 -31.33 30.01
CA LYS A 222 -1.83 -30.03 30.36
C LYS A 222 -1.02 -29.43 29.21
N LYS A 223 -0.30 -30.28 28.45
CA LYS A 223 0.43 -29.86 27.25
C LYS A 223 -0.52 -29.38 26.14
N ALA A 224 -1.66 -30.06 25.94
CA ALA A 224 -2.65 -29.65 24.95
C ALA A 224 -3.30 -28.30 25.30
N GLU A 225 -3.58 -28.05 26.58
CA GLU A 225 -4.08 -26.75 27.07
C GLU A 225 -3.11 -25.60 26.76
N GLN A 226 -1.81 -25.81 26.99
CA GLN A 226 -0.78 -24.83 26.65
C GLN A 226 -0.70 -24.55 25.14
N LEU A 227 -0.85 -25.60 24.31
CA LEU A 227 -0.89 -25.46 22.86
C LEU A 227 -2.12 -24.70 22.39
N ARG A 228 -3.29 -24.92 23.01
CA ARG A 228 -4.51 -24.16 22.73
C ARG A 228 -4.30 -22.68 23.03
N GLU A 229 -3.71 -22.34 24.17
CA GLU A 229 -3.41 -20.94 24.50
C GLU A 229 -2.46 -20.28 23.50
N SER A 230 -1.45 -21.00 23.01
CA SER A 230 -0.58 -20.50 21.94
C SER A 230 -1.34 -20.30 20.63
N ALA A 231 -2.16 -21.27 20.20
CA ALA A 231 -2.96 -21.18 18.98
C ALA A 231 -3.96 -20.02 19.04
N ARG A 232 -4.56 -19.80 20.21
CA ARG A 232 -5.49 -18.69 20.48
C ARG A 232 -4.84 -17.32 20.35
N LYS A 233 -3.64 -17.15 20.90
CA LYS A 233 -2.85 -15.92 20.73
C LYS A 233 -2.41 -15.70 19.29
N ARG A 234 -2.03 -16.77 18.56
CA ARG A 234 -1.68 -16.69 17.13
C ARG A 234 -2.87 -16.22 16.30
N LEU A 235 -4.06 -16.77 16.54
CA LEU A 235 -5.27 -16.32 15.85
C LEU A 235 -5.57 -14.84 16.17
N ALA A 236 -5.50 -14.43 17.43
CA ALA A 236 -5.73 -13.04 17.82
C ALA A 236 -4.73 -12.04 17.20
N ALA A 237 -3.49 -12.46 17.00
CA ALA A 237 -2.46 -11.64 16.36
C ALA A 237 -2.80 -11.28 14.91
N THR A 238 -3.59 -12.11 14.20
CA THR A 238 -3.97 -11.85 12.80
C THR A 238 -4.81 -10.59 12.61
N TRP A 239 -5.52 -10.13 13.65
CA TRP A 239 -6.26 -8.85 13.67
C TRP A 239 -5.63 -7.82 14.61
N GLY A 240 -4.35 -7.99 14.95
CA GLY A 240 -3.58 -7.04 15.75
C GLY A 240 -3.91 -7.04 17.25
N SER A 241 -4.68 -8.01 17.75
CA SER A 241 -4.99 -8.09 19.18
C SER A 241 -3.86 -8.77 19.97
N ARG A 242 -3.50 -8.19 21.11
CA ARG A 242 -2.56 -8.77 22.08
C ARG A 242 -3.25 -9.68 23.10
N ASP A 243 -4.53 -9.42 23.35
CA ASP A 243 -5.35 -10.14 24.30
C ASP A 243 -6.44 -10.88 23.55
N ALA A 244 -6.29 -12.20 23.46
CA ALA A 244 -7.41 -13.02 23.02
C ALA A 244 -8.42 -13.05 24.19
N HIS A 245 -9.58 -12.40 24.05
CA HIS A 245 -10.73 -12.64 24.93
C HIS A 245 -11.65 -13.75 24.40
N LEU A 246 -11.33 -14.24 23.20
CA LEU A 246 -11.92 -15.42 22.58
C LEU A 246 -11.83 -16.64 23.50
N SER A 247 -12.96 -17.31 23.71
CA SER A 247 -13.01 -18.55 24.51
C SER A 247 -12.84 -19.79 23.65
N ARG A 248 -13.54 -19.89 22.52
CA ARG A 248 -13.56 -21.07 21.63
C ARG A 248 -13.83 -20.68 20.18
N VAL A 249 -13.33 -21.45 19.23
CA VAL A 249 -13.77 -21.40 17.83
C VAL A 249 -14.73 -22.54 17.50
N THR A 250 -15.67 -22.28 16.60
CA THR A 250 -16.67 -23.27 16.15
C THR A 250 -16.56 -23.45 14.64
N GLY A 251 -16.37 -24.69 14.21
CA GLY A 251 -16.22 -25.07 12.81
C GLY A 251 -16.12 -26.59 12.67
N ASN A 252 -16.14 -27.08 11.44
CA ASN A 252 -15.95 -28.49 11.14
C ASN A 252 -14.47 -28.77 10.85
N ILE A 253 -13.91 -29.82 11.46
CA ILE A 253 -12.55 -30.30 11.21
C ILE A 253 -12.51 -31.15 9.93
N ASP A 254 -13.61 -31.87 9.65
CA ASP A 254 -13.72 -32.77 8.52
C ASP A 254 -14.22 -32.01 7.30
N ILE A 255 -13.28 -31.40 6.57
CA ILE A 255 -13.55 -30.76 5.28
C ILE A 255 -13.15 -31.72 4.17
N GLU A 256 -14.11 -32.21 3.41
CA GLU A 256 -13.84 -32.88 2.14
C GLU A 256 -13.44 -31.82 1.10
N PHE A 257 -12.16 -31.78 0.75
CA PHE A 257 -11.65 -30.95 -0.33
C PHE A 257 -11.56 -31.78 -1.61
N THR A 258 -12.34 -31.40 -2.62
CA THR A 258 -12.23 -31.97 -3.97
C THR A 258 -11.37 -31.05 -4.81
N LEU A 259 -10.27 -31.59 -5.36
CA LEU A 259 -9.40 -30.82 -6.24
C LEU A 259 -10.18 -30.43 -7.52
N PRO A 260 -10.20 -29.16 -7.92
CA PRO A 260 -10.78 -28.77 -9.20
C PRO A 260 -10.07 -29.48 -10.38
N PRO A 261 -10.78 -29.71 -11.51
CA PRO A 261 -10.16 -30.21 -12.73
C PRO A 261 -9.03 -29.28 -13.23
N GLU A 262 -8.03 -29.85 -13.90
CA GLU A 262 -6.86 -29.11 -14.39
C GLU A 262 -7.26 -27.94 -15.31
N ASP A 263 -8.20 -28.14 -16.23
CA ASP A 263 -8.67 -27.10 -17.15
C ASP A 263 -9.22 -25.87 -16.40
N THR A 264 -9.90 -26.08 -15.27
CA THR A 264 -10.41 -24.99 -14.43
C THR A 264 -9.26 -24.20 -13.81
N LEU A 265 -8.22 -24.90 -13.35
CA LEU A 265 -7.04 -24.26 -12.75
C LEU A 265 -6.23 -23.46 -13.80
N GLN A 266 -6.05 -24.02 -15.01
CA GLN A 266 -5.38 -23.32 -16.11
C GLN A 266 -6.12 -22.04 -16.51
N ASN A 267 -7.46 -22.09 -16.59
CA ASN A 267 -8.29 -20.92 -16.89
C ASN A 267 -8.26 -19.86 -15.78
N GLN A 268 -7.99 -20.24 -14.53
CA GLN A 268 -7.86 -19.30 -13.42
C GLN A 268 -6.47 -18.68 -13.32
N LEU A 269 -5.45 -19.28 -13.95
CA LEU A 269 -4.07 -18.80 -13.88
C LEU A 269 -3.92 -17.36 -14.36
N SER A 270 -4.64 -16.96 -15.42
CA SER A 270 -4.62 -15.57 -15.91
C SER A 270 -5.14 -14.54 -14.90
N ASN A 271 -5.93 -14.98 -13.92
CA ASN A 271 -6.46 -14.15 -12.84
C ASN A 271 -5.66 -14.28 -11.53
N ASN A 272 -4.54 -15.02 -11.55
CA ASN A 272 -3.67 -15.15 -10.39
C ASN A 272 -3.11 -13.77 -10.00
N PRO A 273 -3.31 -13.31 -8.75
CA PRO A 273 -2.88 -11.98 -8.33
C PRO A 273 -1.38 -11.72 -8.44
N ASP A 274 -0.52 -12.74 -8.27
CA ASP A 274 0.92 -12.58 -8.43
C ASP A 274 1.28 -12.30 -9.90
N LEU A 275 0.69 -13.03 -10.86
CA LEU A 275 0.89 -12.77 -12.29
C LEU A 275 0.36 -11.38 -12.70
N ARG A 276 -0.76 -10.96 -12.13
CA ARG A 276 -1.36 -9.65 -12.38
C ARG A 276 -0.52 -8.52 -11.79
N ARG A 277 0.04 -8.72 -10.59
CA ARG A 277 1.02 -7.83 -9.97
C ARG A 277 2.25 -7.65 -10.86
N PHE A 278 2.82 -8.73 -11.39
CA PHE A 278 3.96 -8.65 -12.31
C PHE A 278 3.62 -7.88 -13.59
N ALA A 279 2.43 -8.08 -14.16
CA ALA A 279 1.99 -7.29 -15.31
C ALA A 279 1.88 -5.79 -15.00
N ALA A 280 1.37 -5.42 -13.82
CA ALA A 280 1.32 -4.03 -13.35
C ALA A 280 2.73 -3.46 -13.12
N GLU A 281 3.65 -4.23 -12.54
CA GLU A 281 5.04 -3.83 -12.35
C GLU A 281 5.73 -3.55 -13.69
N MET A 282 5.58 -4.42 -14.68
CA MET A 282 6.11 -4.19 -16.03
C MET A 282 5.53 -2.92 -16.67
N ALA A 283 4.23 -2.66 -16.50
CA ALA A 283 3.59 -1.46 -17.02
C ALA A 283 4.16 -0.18 -16.36
N HIS A 284 4.36 -0.21 -15.04
CA HIS A 284 5.01 0.86 -14.29
C HIS A 284 6.45 1.11 -14.79
N ARG A 285 7.27 0.06 -14.93
CA ARG A 285 8.65 0.18 -15.47
C ARG A 285 8.69 0.75 -16.89
N LYS A 286 7.76 0.34 -17.76
CA LYS A 286 7.65 0.89 -19.11
C LYS A 286 7.29 2.38 -19.11
N ALA A 287 6.41 2.82 -18.19
CA ALA A 287 6.10 4.23 -18.03
C ALA A 287 7.30 5.04 -17.50
N GLU A 288 8.12 4.47 -16.60
CA GLU A 288 9.35 5.12 -16.12
C GLU A 288 10.33 5.38 -17.27
N ILE A 289 10.48 4.43 -18.20
CA ILE A 289 11.29 4.62 -19.42
C ILE A 289 10.72 5.76 -20.26
N ALA A 290 9.41 5.82 -20.47
CA ALA A 290 8.78 6.88 -21.25
C ALA A 290 9.02 8.27 -20.65
N VAL A 291 8.98 8.40 -19.32
CA VAL A 291 9.36 9.63 -18.60
C VAL A 291 10.84 9.94 -18.78
N ALA A 292 11.72 8.94 -18.62
CA ALA A 292 13.16 9.13 -18.76
C ALA A 292 13.55 9.58 -20.19
N ASP A 293 12.89 9.05 -21.22
CA ASP A 293 13.07 9.49 -22.61
C ASP A 293 12.50 10.89 -22.83
N ALA A 294 11.38 11.26 -22.19
CA ALA A 294 10.79 12.60 -22.33
C ALA A 294 11.65 13.71 -21.70
N LYS A 295 12.37 13.40 -20.61
CA LYS A 295 13.26 14.34 -19.89
C LYS A 295 14.44 14.84 -20.74
N VAL A 296 14.74 14.20 -21.87
CA VAL A 296 15.77 14.67 -22.81
C VAL A 296 15.41 16.00 -23.46
N ILE A 297 14.11 16.23 -23.70
CA ILE A 297 13.64 17.47 -24.33
C ILE A 297 13.61 18.56 -23.26
N PRO A 298 14.26 19.72 -23.44
CA PRO A 298 14.24 20.78 -22.45
C PRO A 298 12.88 21.47 -22.33
N ASP A 299 12.58 22.04 -21.15
CA ASP A 299 11.37 22.84 -20.93
C ASP A 299 11.74 24.34 -20.97
N PRO A 300 11.22 25.12 -21.92
CA PRO A 300 11.43 26.56 -21.96
C PRO A 300 10.67 27.28 -20.85
N THR A 301 11.22 28.37 -20.37
CA THR A 301 10.56 29.32 -19.48
C THR A 301 10.30 30.61 -20.24
N VAL A 302 9.05 31.08 -20.20
CA VAL A 302 8.66 32.38 -20.76
C VAL A 302 8.46 33.34 -19.60
N SER A 303 8.99 34.55 -19.72
CA SER A 303 8.79 35.62 -18.73
C SER A 303 8.24 36.89 -19.36
N GLY A 304 7.46 37.63 -18.58
CA GLY A 304 6.91 38.92 -18.97
C GLY A 304 6.84 39.84 -17.76
N GLY A 305 7.25 41.10 -17.94
CA GLY A 305 7.39 42.03 -16.82
C GLY A 305 7.49 43.48 -17.24
N VAL A 306 7.72 44.31 -16.22
CA VAL A 306 7.95 45.76 -16.36
C VAL A 306 9.28 46.11 -15.74
N ARG A 307 9.96 47.09 -16.34
CA ARG A 307 11.23 47.62 -15.90
C ARG A 307 11.12 49.11 -15.66
N HIS A 308 11.57 49.57 -14.51
CA HIS A 308 11.74 50.98 -14.19
C HIS A 308 13.19 51.39 -14.34
N MET A 309 13.44 52.48 -15.06
CA MET A 309 14.78 53.05 -15.26
C MET A 309 14.91 54.31 -14.41
N ASN A 310 15.75 54.28 -13.36
CA ASN A 310 15.85 55.41 -12.44
C ASN A 310 16.40 56.68 -13.10
N GLU A 311 17.21 56.55 -14.15
CA GLU A 311 17.88 57.67 -14.80
C GLU A 311 16.90 58.59 -15.54
N SER A 312 15.91 58.01 -16.24
CA SER A 312 14.89 58.76 -16.99
C SER A 312 13.53 58.82 -16.29
N GLY A 313 13.29 57.95 -15.30
CA GLY A 313 11.98 57.78 -14.66
C GLY A 313 10.98 57.00 -15.51
N ASP A 314 11.39 56.46 -16.66
CA ASP A 314 10.51 55.75 -17.57
C ASP A 314 10.22 54.31 -17.13
N ILE A 315 9.19 53.73 -17.75
CA ILE A 315 8.80 52.33 -17.60
C ILE A 315 8.84 51.66 -18.97
N ALA A 316 9.51 50.51 -19.05
CA ALA A 316 9.56 49.66 -20.24
C ALA A 316 8.92 48.29 -19.96
N PHE A 317 8.42 47.64 -21.01
CA PHE A 317 8.00 46.23 -20.93
C PHE A 317 9.17 45.32 -21.29
N VAL A 318 9.25 44.18 -20.60
CA VAL A 318 10.28 43.17 -20.82
C VAL A 318 9.61 41.83 -21.11
N VAL A 319 10.12 41.11 -22.11
CA VAL A 319 9.73 39.73 -22.42
C VAL A 319 11.01 38.90 -22.52
N GLY A 320 11.03 37.76 -21.85
CA GLY A 320 12.16 36.85 -21.84
C GLY A 320 11.79 35.44 -22.29
N LEU A 321 12.75 34.76 -22.90
CA LEU A 321 12.70 33.32 -23.18
C LEU A 321 13.98 32.69 -22.68
N SER A 322 13.86 31.70 -21.79
CA SER A 322 14.97 30.87 -21.32
C SER A 322 14.76 29.45 -21.82
N LEU A 323 15.77 28.87 -22.49
CA LEU A 323 15.73 27.50 -22.99
C LEU A 323 17.00 26.77 -22.54
N PRO A 324 16.90 25.82 -21.59
CA PRO A 324 18.07 25.04 -21.18
C PRO A 324 18.54 24.13 -22.33
N LEU A 325 19.85 24.09 -22.59
CA LEU A 325 20.43 23.27 -23.66
C LEU A 325 21.11 22.02 -23.05
N PRO A 326 20.62 20.80 -23.33
CA PRO A 326 21.16 19.56 -22.76
C PRO A 326 22.46 19.11 -23.47
N ILE A 327 23.57 19.78 -23.15
CA ILE A 327 24.88 19.50 -23.76
C ILE A 327 25.49 18.24 -23.15
N ALA A 328 25.71 18.23 -21.83
CA ALA A 328 26.34 17.12 -21.10
C ALA A 328 25.32 16.18 -20.45
N ASP A 329 24.27 16.74 -19.84
CA ASP A 329 23.18 15.97 -19.25
C ASP A 329 22.02 15.84 -20.25
N ARG A 330 21.89 14.64 -20.82
CA ARG A 330 20.78 14.22 -21.69
C ARG A 330 19.97 13.13 -20.99
N ASN A 331 20.01 13.08 -19.66
CA ASN A 331 19.37 12.06 -18.86
C ASN A 331 19.84 10.62 -19.18
N GLN A 332 21.04 10.46 -19.76
CA GLN A 332 21.52 9.17 -20.31
C GLN A 332 21.61 8.07 -19.25
N GLY A 333 22.09 8.38 -18.05
CA GLY A 333 22.21 7.41 -16.95
C GLY A 333 20.85 6.94 -16.45
N ASN A 334 19.90 7.86 -16.26
CA ASN A 334 18.55 7.51 -15.78
C ASN A 334 17.77 6.69 -16.81
N ARG A 335 17.96 6.97 -18.12
CA ARG A 335 17.34 6.16 -19.19
C ARG A 335 17.87 4.73 -19.20
N GLU A 336 19.17 4.57 -19.04
CA GLU A 336 19.78 3.25 -18.99
C GLU A 336 19.35 2.49 -17.73
N ALA A 337 19.34 3.15 -16.57
CA ALA A 337 18.82 2.58 -15.33
C ALA A 337 17.36 2.12 -15.47
N ALA A 338 16.49 2.94 -16.08
CA ALA A 338 15.09 2.58 -16.31
C ALA A 338 14.94 1.34 -17.22
N ARG A 339 15.76 1.21 -18.27
CA ARG A 339 15.78 0.02 -19.13
C ARG A 339 16.28 -1.22 -18.40
N LEU A 340 17.33 -1.09 -17.60
CA LEU A 340 17.84 -2.20 -16.79
C LEU A 340 16.84 -2.65 -15.73
N ASN A 341 16.08 -1.72 -15.14
CA ASN A 341 15.00 -2.05 -14.22
C ASN A 341 13.88 -2.83 -14.90
N LEU A 342 13.47 -2.45 -16.13
CA LEU A 342 12.52 -3.25 -16.91
C LEU A 342 13.08 -4.65 -17.23
N ALA A 343 14.33 -4.72 -17.71
CA ALA A 343 14.97 -6.01 -18.02
C ALA A 343 15.16 -6.90 -16.79
N LYS A 344 15.28 -6.31 -15.60
CA LYS A 344 15.25 -7.02 -14.31
C LYS A 344 13.86 -7.60 -14.06
N SER A 345 12.80 -6.79 -14.14
CA SER A 345 11.41 -7.25 -13.93
C SER A 345 10.97 -8.31 -14.96
N GLU A 346 11.56 -8.36 -16.15
CA GLU A 346 11.30 -9.42 -17.15
C GLU A 346 11.96 -10.78 -16.80
N LYS A 347 12.94 -10.79 -15.88
CA LYS A 347 13.68 -11.98 -15.47
C LYS A 347 13.23 -12.56 -14.13
N GLU A 348 12.60 -11.75 -13.28
CA GLU A 348 12.03 -12.17 -11.99
C GLU A 348 10.70 -12.93 -12.20
#